data_AF-A0A846QML8-F1
#
_entry.id   AF-A0A846QML8-F1
#
_cell.length_a   1.000
_cell.length_b   1.000
_cell.length_c   1.000
_cell.angle_alpha   90.00
_cell.angle_beta   90.00
_cell.angle_gamma   90.00
#
_symmetry.space_group_name_H-M   'P 1'
#
loop_
_entity.id
_entity.type
_entity.pdbx_description
1 polymer ?
#
loop_
_entity_poly.entity_id
_entity_poly.type
_entity_poly.pdbx_seq_one_letter_code
_entity_poly.pdbx_strand_id
1 'polypeptide(L)'
;MADKKVILLTAATADLAAGDAVKKFAKKAVSLNTYAAGDVLAEASQVAGAVKVAPEGLAAAFEGDAAFAIVEAGADLNATMDAVLEAADRRTLVVLAADNGLFFYGLGVKKKEEIARAAAACDVVPTICYVADLEVPAETTGAVLYQVLKDPNLKMNEINKLKEALSRMEAALQRDNREPWDKHDCA
;
A
#
# COMPACT_ATOMS: atom_id res chain seq x y z
N MET A 1 1.07 -1.90 -16.56
CA MET A 1 0.52 -2.51 -15.33
C MET A 1 -0.14 -1.37 -14.58
N ALA A 2 -1.38 -1.49 -14.11
CA ALA A 2 -1.97 -0.38 -13.35
C ALA A 2 -1.14 -0.14 -12.07
N ASP A 3 -0.75 1.09 -11.80
CA ASP A 3 0.16 1.38 -10.69
C ASP A 3 -0.51 1.13 -9.33
N LYS A 4 0.30 0.73 -8.34
CA LYS A 4 -0.18 0.54 -6.98
C LYS A 4 -0.36 1.94 -6.37
N LYS A 5 -1.46 2.14 -5.65
CA LYS A 5 -1.81 3.43 -5.06
C LYS A 5 -1.80 3.33 -3.55
N VAL A 6 -1.46 4.42 -2.87
CA VAL A 6 -1.51 4.52 -1.42
C VAL A 6 -2.26 5.77 -1.01
N ILE A 7 -3.14 5.62 -0.02
CA ILE A 7 -3.74 6.73 0.72
C ILE A 7 -3.32 6.58 2.18
N LEU A 8 -2.56 7.54 2.69
CA LEU A 8 -2.31 7.70 4.12
C LEU A 8 -3.28 8.75 4.66
N LEU A 9 -4.07 8.36 5.66
CA LEU A 9 -4.96 9.25 6.38
C LEU A 9 -4.46 9.41 7.82
N THR A 10 -4.19 10.65 8.23
CA THR A 10 -3.78 10.98 9.61
C THR A 10 -4.93 11.66 10.34
N ALA A 11 -5.25 11.19 11.54
CA ALA A 11 -6.30 11.77 12.39
C ALA A 11 -5.82 11.86 13.85
N ALA A 12 -6.25 12.85 14.62
CA ALA A 12 -5.90 12.91 16.05
C ALA A 12 -6.50 11.71 16.81
N THR A 13 -7.79 11.44 16.62
CA THR A 13 -8.46 10.29 17.25
C THR A 13 -9.34 9.58 16.24
N ALA A 14 -9.26 8.25 16.18
CA ALA A 14 -10.16 7.43 15.37
C ALA A 14 -11.26 6.83 16.25
N ASP A 15 -12.46 7.42 16.22
CA ASP A 15 -13.65 6.75 16.74
C ASP A 15 -14.22 5.82 15.66
N LEU A 16 -13.93 4.53 15.78
CA LEU A 16 -14.37 3.51 14.82
C LEU A 16 -15.89 3.28 14.81
N ALA A 17 -16.61 3.82 15.79
CA ALA A 17 -18.06 3.77 15.88
C ALA A 17 -18.74 5.04 15.32
N ALA A 18 -17.98 6.10 15.03
CA ALA A 18 -18.49 7.37 14.52
C ALA A 18 -18.72 7.30 13.00
N GLY A 19 -19.98 7.13 12.60
CA GLY A 19 -20.41 7.22 11.20
C GLY A 19 -20.29 5.92 10.39
N ASP A 20 -20.97 5.90 9.25
CA ASP A 20 -21.12 4.68 8.44
C ASP A 20 -19.88 4.36 7.60
N ALA A 21 -19.14 5.36 7.14
CA ALA A 21 -17.92 5.16 6.35
C ALA A 21 -16.81 4.56 7.22
N VAL A 22 -16.61 5.10 8.42
CA VAL A 22 -15.62 4.58 9.38
C VAL A 22 -15.96 3.16 9.81
N LYS A 23 -17.24 2.84 10.06
CA LYS A 23 -17.67 1.46 10.34
C LYS A 23 -17.40 0.50 9.17
N LYS A 24 -17.66 0.93 7.92
CA LYS A 24 -17.37 0.13 6.73
C LYS A 24 -15.87 -0.18 6.61
N PHE A 25 -15.03 0.81 6.88
CA PHE A 25 -13.57 0.68 6.92
C PHE A 25 -13.15 -0.28 8.05
N ALA A 26 -13.53 0.01 9.30
CA ALA A 26 -13.18 -0.77 10.49
C ALA A 26 -13.59 -2.25 10.38
N LYS A 27 -14.74 -2.54 9.74
CA LYS A 27 -15.23 -3.91 9.52
C LYS A 27 -14.34 -4.74 8.58
N LYS A 28 -13.42 -4.13 7.84
CA LYS A 28 -12.52 -4.85 6.92
C LYS A 28 -11.05 -4.60 7.22
N ALA A 29 -10.74 -3.53 7.94
CA ALA A 29 -9.39 -3.17 8.31
C ALA A 29 -8.76 -4.20 9.25
N VAL A 30 -7.44 -4.19 9.26
CA VAL A 30 -6.60 -4.82 10.27
C VAL A 30 -6.26 -3.75 11.28
N SER A 31 -6.42 -4.03 12.57
CA SER A 31 -6.15 -3.09 13.65
C SER A 31 -4.92 -3.48 14.45
N LEU A 32 -4.09 -2.48 14.77
CA LEU A 32 -2.98 -2.57 15.70
C LEU A 32 -3.32 -1.69 16.89
N ASN A 33 -3.80 -2.32 17.97
CA ASN A 33 -4.28 -1.61 19.16
C ASN A 33 -3.13 -1.13 20.05
N THR A 34 -1.93 -1.69 19.90
CA THR A 34 -0.72 -1.22 20.56
C THR A 34 0.10 -0.41 19.55
N TYR A 35 -0.22 0.88 19.45
CA TYR A 35 0.44 1.81 18.55
C TYR A 35 1.07 2.96 19.32
N ALA A 36 2.36 3.21 19.09
CA ALA A 36 3.05 4.38 19.58
C ALA A 36 2.97 5.48 18.52
N ALA A 37 2.07 6.44 18.76
CA ALA A 37 1.86 7.58 17.88
C ALA A 37 3.11 8.48 17.80
N GLY A 38 3.26 9.15 16.66
CA GLY A 38 4.41 9.99 16.32
C GLY A 38 4.15 10.74 15.03
N ASP A 39 5.15 11.46 14.52
CA ASP A 39 5.01 12.31 13.34
C ASP A 39 5.10 11.52 12.02
N VAL A 40 4.06 10.74 11.73
CA VAL A 40 3.94 9.97 10.48
C VAL A 40 3.91 10.89 9.26
N LEU A 41 3.42 12.13 9.41
CA LEU A 41 3.30 13.09 8.31
C LEU A 41 4.68 13.54 7.82
N ALA A 42 5.60 13.82 8.75
CA ALA A 42 6.97 14.20 8.41
C ALA A 42 7.70 13.09 7.64
N GLU A 43 7.60 11.84 8.11
CA GLU A 43 8.23 10.70 7.44
C GLU A 43 7.58 10.40 6.09
N ALA A 44 6.25 10.42 6.00
CA ALA A 44 5.53 10.15 4.75
C ALA A 44 5.83 11.20 3.67
N SER A 45 6.08 12.45 4.05
CA SER A 45 6.45 13.52 3.12
C SER A 45 7.83 13.34 2.50
N GLN A 46 8.69 12.49 3.06
CA GLN A 46 10.02 12.18 2.52
C GLN A 46 9.97 11.13 1.39
N VAL A 47 8.84 10.44 1.22
CA VAL A 47 8.66 9.45 0.17
C VAL A 47 8.55 10.16 -1.19
N ALA A 48 9.37 9.74 -2.15
CA ALA A 48 9.34 10.29 -3.50
C ALA A 48 7.95 10.07 -4.13
N GLY A 49 7.35 11.14 -4.66
CA GLY A 49 6.01 11.10 -5.26
C GLY A 49 4.84 11.18 -4.27
N ALA A 50 5.10 11.46 -2.99
CA ALA A 50 4.05 11.77 -2.02
C ALA A 50 3.42 13.14 -2.32
N VAL A 51 2.09 13.18 -2.44
CA VAL A 51 1.32 14.41 -2.64
C VAL A 51 0.38 14.60 -1.45
N LYS A 52 0.48 15.77 -0.80
CA LYS A 52 -0.51 16.17 0.21
C LYS A 52 -1.74 16.72 -0.49
N VAL A 53 -2.91 16.14 -0.21
CA VAL A 53 -4.15 16.50 -0.88
C VAL A 53 -5.28 16.65 0.12
N ALA A 54 -6.16 17.62 -0.13
CA ALA A 54 -7.44 17.67 0.56
C ALA A 54 -8.31 16.47 0.15
N PRO A 55 -9.32 16.07 0.95
CA PRO A 55 -10.13 14.89 0.68
C PRO A 55 -10.80 14.91 -0.70
N GLU A 56 -11.24 16.09 -1.14
CA GLU A 56 -11.88 16.31 -2.44
C GLU A 56 -10.90 16.19 -3.63
N GLY A 57 -9.60 16.36 -3.38
CA GLY A 57 -8.57 16.32 -4.42
C GLY A 57 -8.02 14.91 -4.70
N LEU A 58 -8.45 13.89 -3.95
CA LEU A 58 -7.94 12.52 -4.09
C LEU A 58 -8.13 11.94 -5.49
N ALA A 59 -9.31 12.14 -6.08
CA ALA A 59 -9.60 11.64 -7.43
C ALA A 59 -8.67 12.29 -8.47
N ALA A 60 -8.52 13.62 -8.42
CA ALA A 60 -7.65 14.36 -9.32
C ALA A 60 -6.16 14.00 -9.15
N ALA A 61 -5.71 13.76 -7.90
CA ALA A 61 -4.33 13.33 -7.64
C ALA A 61 -4.03 11.98 -8.31
N PHE A 62 -4.97 11.03 -8.21
CA PHE A 62 -4.82 9.70 -8.81
C PHE A 62 -5.03 9.65 -10.32
N GLU A 63 -5.70 10.64 -10.91
CA GLU A 63 -5.76 10.86 -12.36
C GLU A 63 -4.46 11.48 -12.89
N GLY A 64 -3.76 12.26 -12.08
CA GLY A 64 -2.44 12.83 -12.38
C GLY A 64 -1.26 11.90 -12.09
N ASP A 65 -1.48 10.59 -12.08
CA ASP A 65 -0.47 9.54 -11.81
C ASP A 65 0.22 9.60 -10.43
N ALA A 66 -0.39 10.24 -9.41
CA ALA A 66 0.15 10.19 -8.06
C ALA A 66 0.06 8.75 -7.50
N ALA A 67 1.21 8.18 -7.11
CA ALA A 67 1.25 6.86 -6.49
C ALA A 67 0.94 6.89 -4.98
N PHE A 68 1.16 8.05 -4.32
CA PHE A 68 0.97 8.21 -2.89
C PHE A 68 0.29 9.54 -2.54
N ALA A 69 -0.89 9.47 -1.92
CA ALA A 69 -1.62 10.61 -1.39
C ALA A 69 -1.62 10.61 0.14
N ILE A 70 -1.35 11.78 0.74
CA ILE A 70 -1.45 12.03 2.18
C ILE A 70 -2.63 12.95 2.42
N VAL A 71 -3.56 12.52 3.28
CA VAL A 71 -4.77 13.26 3.64
C VAL A 71 -4.81 13.44 5.15
N GLU A 72 -4.90 14.69 5.59
CA GLU A 72 -5.15 15.01 6.99
C GLU A 72 -6.67 15.03 7.22
N ALA A 73 -7.14 14.21 8.16
CA ALA A 73 -8.54 14.25 8.57
C ALA A 73 -8.80 15.57 9.30
N GLY A 74 -9.73 16.37 8.77
CA GLY A 74 -10.24 17.56 9.45
C GLY A 74 -11.15 17.19 10.64
N ALA A 75 -12.02 18.11 11.04
CA ALA A 75 -12.96 17.89 12.15
C ALA A 75 -13.96 16.73 11.90
N ASP A 76 -14.21 16.36 10.63
CA ASP A 76 -15.08 15.26 10.25
C ASP A 76 -14.29 14.10 9.61
N LEU A 77 -13.95 13.12 10.46
CA LEU A 77 -13.29 11.89 10.04
C LEU A 77 -14.17 11.03 9.11
N ASN A 78 -15.49 11.06 9.29
CA ASN A 78 -16.39 10.20 8.52
C ASN A 78 -16.53 10.69 7.09
N ALA A 79 -16.68 12.01 6.87
CA ALA A 79 -16.68 12.58 5.52
C ALA A 79 -15.36 12.33 4.79
N THR A 80 -14.23 12.49 5.49
CA THR A 80 -12.91 12.22 4.93
C THR A 80 -12.75 10.74 4.55
N MET A 81 -13.18 9.83 5.43
CA MET A 81 -13.10 8.39 5.16
C MET A 81 -14.00 7.96 4.00
N ASP A 82 -15.16 8.59 3.82
CA ASP A 82 -16.05 8.29 2.70
C ASP A 82 -15.38 8.64 1.36
N ALA A 83 -14.79 9.84 1.24
CA ALA A 83 -14.00 10.24 0.06
C ALA A 83 -12.82 9.28 -0.21
N VAL A 84 -12.14 8.83 0.85
CA VAL A 84 -11.06 7.83 0.74
C VAL A 84 -11.57 6.49 0.22
N LEU A 85 -12.72 6.02 0.72
CA LEU A 85 -13.31 4.76 0.28
C LEU A 85 -13.86 4.83 -1.16
N GLU A 86 -14.31 6.00 -1.61
CA GLU A 86 -14.70 6.24 -3.00
C GLU A 86 -13.51 6.27 -3.96
N ALA A 87 -12.40 6.89 -3.55
CA ALA A 87 -11.16 6.92 -4.33
C ALA A 87 -10.38 5.58 -4.30
N ALA A 88 -10.65 4.72 -3.31
CA ALA A 88 -9.93 3.47 -3.14
C ALA A 88 -10.44 2.38 -4.11
N ASP A 89 -9.52 1.80 -4.89
CA ASP A 89 -9.77 0.66 -5.74
C ASP A 89 -9.14 -0.63 -5.18
N ARG A 90 -9.17 -1.73 -5.95
CA ARG A 90 -8.60 -3.03 -5.54
C ARG A 90 -7.07 -3.04 -5.40
N ARG A 91 -6.37 -2.01 -5.90
CA ARG A 91 -4.93 -1.80 -5.90
C ARG A 91 -4.50 -0.63 -5.01
N THR A 92 -5.44 -0.02 -4.29
CA THR A 92 -5.15 0.99 -3.28
C THR A 92 -4.88 0.35 -1.92
N LEU A 93 -3.78 0.75 -1.28
CA LEU A 93 -3.55 0.56 0.15
C LEU A 93 -4.06 1.80 0.89
N VAL A 94 -4.94 1.62 1.87
CA VAL A 94 -5.41 2.68 2.75
C VAL A 94 -4.84 2.43 4.14
N VAL A 95 -4.17 3.43 4.68
CA VAL A 95 -3.61 3.41 6.04
C VAL A 95 -4.23 4.55 6.83
N LEU A 96 -4.82 4.25 7.99
CA LEU A 96 -5.29 5.24 8.95
C LEU A 96 -4.36 5.21 10.15
N ALA A 97 -3.60 6.29 10.35
CA ALA A 97 -2.78 6.51 11.53
C ALA A 97 -3.49 7.50 12.47
N ALA A 98 -3.90 7.02 13.63
CA ALA A 98 -4.48 7.86 14.68
C ALA A 98 -3.77 7.63 16.02
N ASP A 99 -3.89 8.58 16.95
CA ASP A 99 -3.17 8.50 18.23
C ASP A 99 -3.58 7.27 19.05
N ASN A 100 -4.81 6.80 18.85
CA ASN A 100 -5.39 5.65 19.55
C ASN A 100 -5.25 4.32 18.79
N GLY A 101 -4.67 4.30 17.59
CA GLY A 101 -4.51 3.06 16.83
C GLY A 101 -4.07 3.24 15.38
N LEU A 102 -3.50 2.18 14.84
CA LEU A 102 -3.07 2.10 13.44
C LEU A 102 -3.90 1.04 12.70
N PHE A 103 -4.43 1.42 11.54
CA PHE A 103 -5.34 0.58 10.77
C PHE A 103 -4.91 0.48 9.32
N PHE A 104 -4.97 -0.74 8.77
CA PHE A 104 -4.63 -1.01 7.37
C PHE A 104 -5.81 -1.66 6.64
N TYR A 105 -6.04 -1.23 5.40
CA TYR A 105 -7.08 -1.78 4.54
C TYR A 105 -6.63 -1.78 3.07
N GLY A 106 -7.11 -2.75 2.29
CA GLY A 106 -6.94 -2.77 0.84
C GLY A 106 -5.84 -3.73 0.37
N LEU A 107 -4.97 -3.25 -0.53
CA LEU A 107 -3.99 -4.05 -1.25
C LEU A 107 -3.04 -4.80 -0.30
N GLY A 108 -2.91 -6.12 -0.49
CA GLY A 108 -1.88 -6.94 0.20
C GLY A 108 -2.09 -7.18 1.70
N VAL A 109 -3.07 -6.52 2.33
CA VAL A 109 -3.33 -6.55 3.77
C VAL A 109 -4.36 -7.62 4.14
N LYS A 110 -4.24 -8.23 5.33
CA LYS A 110 -5.27 -9.14 5.89
C LYS A 110 -6.61 -8.42 6.06
N LYS A 111 -7.64 -9.14 6.49
CA LYS A 111 -8.97 -8.55 6.72
C LYS A 111 -9.48 -9.01 8.06
N LYS A 112 -10.04 -8.08 8.85
CA LYS A 112 -10.73 -8.39 10.12
C LYS A 112 -9.85 -9.11 11.13
N GLU A 113 -8.61 -8.67 11.25
CA GLU A 113 -7.66 -9.26 12.19
C GLU A 113 -7.12 -8.17 13.10
N GLU A 114 -7.01 -8.49 14.38
CA GLU A 114 -6.36 -7.64 15.36
C GLU A 114 -4.96 -8.21 15.61
N ILE A 115 -3.95 -7.36 15.50
CA ILE A 115 -2.56 -7.77 15.62
C ILE A 115 -2.02 -7.28 16.96
N ALA A 116 -1.53 -8.22 17.77
CA ALA A 116 -1.00 -7.95 19.11
C ALA A 116 0.42 -7.33 19.11
N ARG A 117 1.12 -7.34 17.96
CA ARG A 117 2.45 -6.74 17.83
C ARG A 117 2.35 -5.22 18.05
N ALA A 118 3.21 -4.68 18.90
CA ALA A 118 3.40 -3.24 19.03
C ALA A 118 3.96 -2.64 17.73
N ALA A 119 3.33 -1.57 17.24
CA ALA A 119 3.79 -0.80 16.10
C ALA A 119 4.14 0.62 16.54
N ALA A 120 5.12 1.24 15.90
CA ALA A 120 5.45 2.65 16.07
C ALA A 120 5.18 3.45 14.79
N ALA A 121 5.09 4.77 14.90
CA ALA A 121 4.96 5.67 13.75
C ALA A 121 6.01 5.40 12.66
N CYS A 122 7.25 5.12 13.06
CA CYS A 122 8.36 4.83 12.15
C CYS A 122 8.16 3.56 11.29
N ASP A 123 7.27 2.65 11.69
CA ASP A 123 7.00 1.40 10.96
C ASP A 123 6.00 1.60 9.82
N VAL A 124 5.29 2.73 9.78
CA VAL A 124 4.20 3.00 8.82
C VAL A 124 4.76 3.19 7.41
N VAL A 125 5.71 4.11 7.25
CA VAL A 125 6.35 4.41 5.95
C VAL A 125 7.03 3.19 5.31
N PRO A 126 7.90 2.42 5.99
CA PRO A 126 8.51 1.25 5.37
C PRO A 126 7.47 0.20 4.97
N THR A 127 6.40 0.05 5.75
CA THR A 127 5.28 -0.85 5.40
C THR A 127 4.55 -0.39 4.13
N ILE A 128 4.26 0.91 4.02
CA ILE A 128 3.66 1.53 2.84
C ILE A 128 4.53 1.30 1.61
N CYS A 129 5.82 1.68 1.69
CA CYS A 129 6.75 1.54 0.57
C CYS A 129 6.90 0.08 0.13
N TYR A 130 6.97 -0.85 1.10
CA TYR A 130 7.01 -2.28 0.80
C TYR A 130 5.77 -2.75 0.05
N VAL A 131 4.55 -2.40 0.47
CA VAL A 131 3.35 -2.90 -0.23
C VAL A 131 3.21 -2.27 -1.62
N ALA A 132 3.47 -0.97 -1.72
CA ALA A 132 3.15 -0.15 -2.88
C ALA A 132 4.24 -0.04 -3.95
N ASP A 133 5.40 -0.70 -3.78
CA ASP A 133 6.56 -0.56 -4.68
C ASP A 133 7.10 0.88 -4.74
N LEU A 134 7.00 1.63 -3.63
CA LEU A 134 7.59 2.97 -3.55
C LEU A 134 9.02 2.88 -3.03
N GLU A 135 9.84 3.86 -3.42
CA GLU A 135 11.19 4.01 -2.90
C GLU A 135 11.13 4.33 -1.40
N VAL A 136 11.97 3.65 -0.63
CA VAL A 136 12.08 3.88 0.82
C VAL A 136 13.01 5.09 1.04
N PRO A 137 12.57 6.13 1.79
CA PRO A 137 13.43 7.25 2.14
C PRO A 137 14.69 6.81 2.89
N ALA A 138 15.83 7.46 2.63
CA ALA A 138 17.13 7.10 3.21
C ALA A 138 17.15 7.13 4.75
N GLU A 139 16.39 8.04 5.36
CA GLU A 139 16.32 8.24 6.81
C GLU A 139 15.27 7.34 7.49
N THR A 140 14.70 6.37 6.78
CA THR A 140 13.69 5.46 7.34
C THR A 140 14.33 4.48 8.31
N THR A 141 13.86 4.49 9.57
CA THR A 141 14.44 3.68 10.66
C THR A 141 13.56 2.51 11.11
N GLY A 142 12.27 2.51 10.78
CA GLY A 142 11.32 1.49 11.24
C GLY A 142 11.34 0.19 10.45
N ALA A 143 10.56 -0.78 10.92
CA ALA A 143 10.45 -2.10 10.33
C ALA A 143 9.15 -2.27 9.52
N VAL A 144 9.19 -3.13 8.50
CA VAL A 144 7.99 -3.54 7.77
C VAL A 144 7.10 -4.42 8.66
N LEU A 145 5.82 -4.08 8.78
CA LEU A 145 4.82 -4.81 9.56
C LEU A 145 4.29 -6.03 8.79
N TYR A 146 5.10 -7.08 8.68
CA TYR A 146 4.74 -8.30 7.94
C TYR A 146 3.47 -9.00 8.47
N GLN A 147 3.16 -8.86 9.76
CA GLN A 147 1.98 -9.48 10.38
C GLN A 147 0.67 -8.94 9.79
N VAL A 148 0.68 -7.69 9.31
CA VAL A 148 -0.45 -7.00 8.67
C VAL A 148 -0.72 -7.56 7.27
N LEU A 149 0.30 -8.13 6.63
CA LEU A 149 0.22 -8.62 5.26
C LEU A 149 -0.43 -10.00 5.20
N LYS A 150 -1.17 -10.28 4.13
CA LYS A 150 -1.70 -11.64 3.86
C LYS A 150 -0.58 -12.64 3.64
N ASP A 151 0.47 -12.19 2.97
CA ASP A 151 1.61 -12.98 2.58
C ASP A 151 2.88 -12.18 2.90
N PRO A 152 3.66 -12.61 3.91
CA PRO A 152 4.95 -11.98 4.21
C PRO A 152 5.90 -11.99 3.00
N ASN A 153 5.81 -13.02 2.15
CA ASN A 153 6.66 -13.23 0.99
C ASN A 153 6.16 -12.53 -0.28
N LEU A 154 5.26 -11.54 -0.15
CA LEU A 154 4.66 -10.82 -1.28
C LEU A 154 5.69 -10.42 -2.35
N LYS A 155 6.81 -9.80 -1.95
CA LYS A 155 7.86 -9.39 -2.89
C LYS A 155 8.60 -10.54 -3.51
N MET A 156 8.89 -11.58 -2.74
CA MET A 156 9.57 -12.77 -3.26
C MET A 156 8.70 -13.44 -4.34
N ASN A 157 7.39 -13.50 -4.10
CA ASN A 157 6.43 -14.05 -5.06
C ASN A 157 6.28 -13.18 -6.32
N GLU A 158 6.32 -11.85 -6.20
CA GLU A 158 6.36 -10.92 -7.35
C GLU A 158 7.64 -11.13 -8.17
N ILE A 159 8.81 -11.17 -7.52
CA ILE A 159 10.12 -11.39 -8.16
C ILE A 159 10.17 -12.75 -8.87
N ASN A 160 9.70 -13.82 -8.24
CA ASN A 160 9.72 -15.16 -8.83
C ASN A 160 8.86 -15.22 -10.10
N LYS A 161 7.67 -14.61 -10.09
CA LYS A 161 6.82 -14.51 -11.29
C LYS A 161 7.49 -13.74 -12.42
N LEU A 162 8.19 -12.66 -12.10
CA LEU A 162 8.94 -11.87 -13.09
C LEU A 162 10.10 -12.68 -13.68
N LYS A 163 10.87 -13.39 -12.84
CA LYS A 163 11.95 -14.28 -13.28
C LYS A 163 11.44 -15.41 -14.19
N GLU A 164 10.32 -16.03 -13.83
CA GLU A 164 9.68 -17.05 -14.66
C GLU A 164 9.20 -16.50 -16.00
N ALA A 165 8.57 -15.32 -16.01
CA ALA A 165 8.12 -14.68 -17.24
C ALA A 165 9.29 -14.32 -18.16
N LEU A 166 10.38 -13.80 -17.59
CA LEU A 166 11.60 -13.45 -18.31
C LEU A 166 12.24 -14.70 -18.91
N SER A 167 12.38 -15.78 -18.14
CA SER A 167 12.89 -17.07 -18.64
C SER A 167 12.03 -17.64 -19.79
N ARG A 168 10.69 -17.51 -19.73
CA ARG A 168 9.81 -17.92 -20.83
C ARG A 168 9.99 -17.05 -22.08
N MET A 169 10.17 -15.74 -21.91
CA MET A 169 10.43 -14.82 -23.01
C MET A 169 11.78 -15.08 -23.67
N GLU A 170 12.83 -15.31 -22.88
CA GLU A 170 14.16 -15.68 -23.38
C GLU A 170 14.11 -16.98 -24.17
N ALA A 171 13.39 -18.00 -23.67
CA ALA A 171 13.23 -19.27 -24.37
C ALA A 171 12.47 -19.12 -25.71
N ALA A 172 11.48 -18.23 -25.78
CA ALA A 172 10.78 -17.93 -27.03
C ALA A 172 11.70 -17.22 -28.04
N LEU A 173 12.45 -16.21 -27.59
CA LEU A 173 13.37 -15.46 -28.43
C LEU A 173 14.51 -16.34 -28.97
N GLN A 174 15.03 -17.26 -28.15
CA GLN A 174 16.04 -18.24 -28.58
C GLN A 174 15.50 -19.25 -29.62
N ARG A 175 14.21 -19.60 -29.55
CA ARG A 175 13.58 -20.46 -30.56
C ARG A 175 13.39 -19.75 -31.91
N ASP A 176 13.09 -18.45 -31.87
CA ASP A 176 12.90 -17.63 -33.07
C ASP A 176 14.23 -17.22 -33.72
N ASN A 177 15.31 -17.11 -32.93
CA ASN A 177 16.66 -16.87 -33.43
C ASN A 177 17.33 -18.10 -34.07
N ARG A 178 16.63 -19.25 -34.05
CA ARG A 178 17.12 -20.48 -34.66
C ARG A 178 16.80 -20.46 -36.14
N GLU A 179 17.83 -20.55 -36.98
CA GLU A 179 17.68 -20.41 -38.42
C GLU A 179 16.72 -21.48 -38.98
N PRO A 180 15.94 -21.19 -40.04
CA PRO A 180 14.91 -22.12 -40.54
C PRO A 180 15.44 -23.52 -40.89
N TRP A 181 16.72 -23.65 -41.23
CA TRP A 181 17.38 -24.92 -41.55
C TRP A 181 17.87 -25.70 -40.32
N ASP A 182 18.09 -25.06 -39.17
CA ASP A 182 18.39 -25.72 -37.89
C ASP A 182 17.19 -26.54 -37.33
N LYS A 183 16.00 -26.38 -37.94
CA LYS A 183 14.80 -27.15 -37.63
C LYS A 183 14.76 -28.52 -38.33
N HIS A 184 15.65 -28.77 -39.29
CA HIS A 184 15.60 -29.96 -40.15
C HIS A 184 16.72 -30.98 -39.91
N ASP A 185 17.65 -30.76 -38.99
CA ASP A 185 18.62 -31.79 -38.63
C ASP A 185 18.09 -32.69 -37.51
N CYS A 186 17.42 -33.78 -37.91
CA CYS A 186 17.59 -35.16 -37.42
C CYS A 186 16.34 -36.04 -37.69
N ALA A 187 16.22 -36.55 -38.93
CA ALA A 187 15.83 -37.92 -39.34
C ALA A 187 15.45 -37.94 -40.82
#